data_AF-A0A848VNW6-F1
#
_entry.id   AF-A0A848VNW6-F1
#
_cell.length_a   1.000
_cell.length_b   1.000
_cell.length_c   1.000
_cell.angle_alpha   90.00
_cell.angle_beta   90.00
_cell.angle_gamma   90.00
#
_symmetry.space_group_name_H-M   'P 1'
#
loop_
_entity.id
_entity.type
_entity.pdbx_description
1 polymer ?
#
loop_
_entity_poly.entity_id
_entity_poly.type
_entity_poly.pdbx_seq_one_letter_code
_entity_poly.pdbx_strand_id
1 'polypeptide(L)'
;MRSVGGRWIVVSLGILAAILVHRATRPLADPPNIILYYVDDLGWRDLGVQGSEYYLTPHVDALASEGIRFTHAYANAPNCAPSRAALLTG
;
A
#
# COMPACT_ATOMS: atom_id res chain seq x y z
N MET A 1 -40.73 41.29 -15.99
CA MET A 1 -39.52 40.46 -16.16
C MET A 1 -39.00 40.06 -14.79
N ARG A 2 -39.30 38.85 -14.31
CA ARG A 2 -38.79 38.35 -13.02
C ARG A 2 -37.39 37.76 -13.25
N SER A 3 -36.40 38.30 -12.55
CA SER A 3 -34.99 37.90 -12.59
C SER A 3 -34.83 36.38 -12.44
N VAL A 4 -34.42 35.71 -13.52
CA VAL A 4 -34.15 34.26 -13.56
C VAL A 4 -32.74 33.94 -13.00
N GLY A 5 -31.87 34.96 -12.86
CA GLY A 5 -30.44 34.78 -12.50
C GLY A 5 -30.18 34.33 -11.06
N GLY A 6 -31.04 34.69 -10.10
CA GLY A 6 -30.83 34.34 -8.69
C GLY A 6 -31.03 32.84 -8.38
N ARG A 7 -31.89 32.15 -9.13
CA ARG A 7 -32.21 30.73 -8.87
C ARG A 7 -31.05 29.79 -9.19
N TRP A 8 -30.27 30.08 -10.22
CA TRP A 8 -29.13 29.25 -10.61
C TRP A 8 -27.96 29.38 -9.63
N ILE A 9 -27.72 30.57 -9.09
CA ILE A 9 -26.66 30.80 -8.09
C ILE A 9 -26.93 30.01 -6.81
N VAL A 10 -28.17 30.02 -6.33
CA VAL A 10 -28.58 29.28 -5.12
C VAL A 10 -28.46 27.76 -5.32
N VAL A 11 -28.86 27.25 -6.50
CA VAL A 11 -28.72 25.82 -6.84
C VAL A 11 -27.24 25.40 -6.90
N SER A 12 -26.40 26.19 -7.56
CA SER A 12 -24.96 25.91 -7.67
C SER A 12 -24.25 25.94 -6.31
N LEU A 13 -24.59 26.90 -5.44
CA LEU A 13 -24.07 26.95 -4.06
C LEU A 13 -24.54 25.75 -3.23
N GLY A 14 -25.79 25.32 -3.39
CA GLY A 14 -26.32 24.13 -2.72
C GLY A 14 -25.61 22.84 -3.15
N ILE A 15 -25.33 22.68 -4.45
CA ILE A 15 -24.58 21.53 -4.98
C ILE A 15 -23.13 21.55 -4.48
N LEU A 16 -22.47 22.71 -4.49
CA LEU A 16 -21.11 22.85 -3.97
C LEU A 16 -21.05 22.51 -2.48
N ALA A 17 -21.98 23.03 -1.68
CA ALA A 17 -22.07 22.71 -0.26
C ALA A 17 -22.29 21.20 -0.03
N ALA A 18 -23.16 20.54 -0.81
CA ALA A 18 -23.40 19.11 -0.71
C ALA A 18 -22.14 18.27 -1.04
N ILE A 19 -21.37 18.66 -2.06
CA ILE A 19 -20.10 17.99 -2.42
C ILE A 19 -19.07 18.14 -1.29
N LEU A 20 -18.97 19.33 -0.71
CA LEU A 20 -18.03 19.60 0.39
C LEU A 20 -18.39 18.80 1.64
N VAL A 21 -19.68 18.73 1.99
CA VAL A 21 -20.17 17.92 3.13
C VAL A 21 -19.91 16.43 2.90
N HIS A 22 -20.18 15.90 1.70
CA HIS A 22 -19.96 14.48 1.40
C HIS A 22 -18.48 14.06 1.51
N ARG A 23 -17.53 14.96 1.16
CA ARG A 23 -16.10 14.68 1.33
C ARG A 23 -15.66 14.72 2.80
N ALA A 24 -16.25 15.59 3.61
CA ALA A 24 -15.93 15.69 5.02
C ALA A 24 -16.43 14.49 5.84
N THR A 25 -17.51 13.84 5.39
CA THR A 25 -18.12 12.69 6.09
C THR A 25 -17.62 11.34 5.61
N ARG A 26 -16.52 11.28 4.83
CA ARG A 26 -15.98 9.98 4.42
C ARG A 26 -15.47 9.27 5.68
N PRO A 27 -16.00 8.07 6.01
CA PRO A 27 -15.51 7.35 7.16
C PRO A 27 -14.00 7.13 7.02
N LEU A 28 -13.28 7.26 8.13
CA LEU A 28 -11.88 6.83 8.19
C LEU A 28 -11.85 5.40 7.67
N ALA A 29 -11.07 5.16 6.61
CA ALA A 29 -10.89 3.81 6.11
C ALA A 29 -10.42 2.92 7.27
N ASP A 30 -10.99 1.73 7.38
CA ASP A 30 -10.53 0.78 8.37
C ASP A 30 -9.01 0.58 8.22
N PRO A 31 -8.27 0.46 9.33
CA PRO A 31 -6.85 0.15 9.25
C PRO A 31 -6.63 -1.09 8.39
N PRO A 32 -5.62 -1.10 7.49
CA PRO A 32 -5.36 -2.26 6.68
C PRO A 32 -4.91 -3.43 7.56
N ASN A 33 -5.27 -4.64 7.15
CA ASN A 33 -4.65 -5.84 7.71
C ASN A 33 -3.21 -5.93 7.21
N ILE A 34 -2.27 -6.22 8.12
CA ILE A 34 -0.86 -6.39 7.78
C ILE A 34 -0.50 -7.86 7.93
N ILE A 35 -0.03 -8.48 6.84
CA ILE A 35 0.51 -9.84 6.84
C ILE A 35 2.00 -9.74 6.51
N LEU A 36 2.83 -10.20 7.43
CA LEU A 36 4.28 -10.24 7.27
C LEU A 36 4.74 -11.68 7.00
N TYR A 37 5.14 -11.96 5.76
CA TYR A 37 5.86 -13.18 5.42
C TYR A 37 7.35 -12.99 5.75
N TYR A 38 7.83 -13.68 6.77
CA TYR A 38 9.24 -13.64 7.15
C TYR A 38 9.86 -15.03 6.95
N VAL A 39 10.75 -15.12 5.96
CA VAL A 39 11.31 -16.39 5.48
C VAL A 39 12.72 -16.57 6.05
N ASP A 40 12.99 -17.74 6.65
CA ASP A 40 14.31 -18.08 7.21
C ASP A 40 15.27 -18.45 6.07
N ASP A 41 16.53 -18.00 6.17
CA ASP A 41 17.62 -18.31 5.25
C ASP A 41 17.34 -18.08 3.75
N LEU A 42 16.48 -17.12 3.40
CA LEU A 42 16.21 -16.76 2.00
C LEU A 42 17.34 -15.89 1.44
N GLY A 43 18.11 -16.43 0.49
CA GLY A 43 19.17 -15.74 -0.21
C GLY A 43 18.66 -14.74 -1.25
N TRP A 44 19.46 -13.72 -1.52
CA TRP A 44 19.12 -12.65 -2.46
C TRP A 44 18.81 -13.15 -3.88
N ARG A 45 19.46 -14.23 -4.34
CA ARG A 45 19.29 -14.77 -5.71
C ARG A 45 18.35 -15.97 -5.77
N ASP A 46 17.62 -16.27 -4.70
CA ASP A 46 16.80 -17.48 -4.64
C ASP A 46 15.43 -17.33 -5.31
N LEU A 47 15.01 -16.10 -5.65
CA LEU A 47 13.71 -15.82 -6.25
C LEU A 47 13.80 -15.63 -7.78
N GLY A 48 12.76 -16.04 -8.51
CA GLY A 48 12.62 -15.83 -9.96
C GLY A 48 12.72 -14.35 -10.34
N VAL A 49 12.04 -13.46 -9.61
CA VAL A 49 12.18 -12.00 -9.77
C VAL A 49 13.58 -11.44 -9.50
N GLN A 50 14.49 -12.23 -8.94
CA GLN A 50 15.91 -11.90 -8.75
C GLN A 50 16.83 -12.62 -9.75
N GLY A 51 16.24 -13.26 -10.78
CA GLY A 51 16.95 -13.97 -11.83
C GLY A 51 17.32 -15.40 -11.46
N SER A 52 16.67 -16.01 -10.46
CA SER A 52 16.82 -17.45 -10.22
C SER A 52 16.17 -18.24 -11.36
N GLU A 53 16.94 -19.12 -12.00
CA GLU A 53 16.42 -20.11 -12.95
C GLU A 53 16.25 -21.50 -12.31
N TYR A 54 16.70 -21.67 -11.07
CA TYR A 54 16.67 -22.95 -10.36
C TYR A 54 15.38 -23.13 -9.55
N TYR A 55 14.96 -22.11 -8.81
CA TYR A 55 13.74 -22.16 -7.99
C TYR A 55 12.57 -21.49 -8.73
N LEU A 56 11.42 -22.16 -8.72
CA LEU A 56 10.19 -21.60 -9.29
C LEU A 56 9.38 -20.92 -8.18
N THR A 57 9.23 -19.59 -8.28
CA THR A 57 8.56 -18.77 -7.25
C THR A 57 7.37 -17.97 -7.77
N PRO A 58 6.44 -18.57 -8.54
CA PRO A 58 5.42 -17.82 -9.31
C PRO A 58 4.52 -16.93 -8.43
N HIS A 59 4.23 -17.33 -7.20
CA HIS A 59 3.42 -16.53 -6.27
C HIS A 59 4.18 -15.33 -5.68
N VAL A 60 5.48 -15.48 -5.41
CA VAL A 60 6.32 -14.36 -4.96
C VAL A 60 6.56 -13.40 -6.11
N ASP A 61 6.74 -13.95 -7.32
CA ASP A 61 6.94 -13.16 -8.52
C ASP A 61 5.70 -12.31 -8.86
N ALA A 62 4.50 -12.90 -8.74
CA ALA A 62 3.23 -12.19 -8.86
C ALA A 62 3.10 -11.08 -7.80
N LEU A 63 3.36 -11.39 -6.53
CA LEU A 63 3.33 -10.41 -5.43
C LEU A 63 4.27 -9.22 -5.68
N ALA A 64 5.46 -9.49 -6.20
CA ALA A 64 6.42 -8.44 -6.54
C ALA A 64 5.96 -7.56 -7.71
N SER A 65 5.15 -8.09 -8.65
CA SER A 65 4.60 -7.35 -9.79
C SER A 65 3.43 -6.43 -9.42
N GLU A 66 2.70 -6.79 -8.35
CA GLU A 66 1.54 -6.03 -7.84
C GLU A 66 1.93 -4.98 -6.80
N GLY A 67 3.21 -4.92 -6.42
CA GLY A 67 3.70 -4.10 -5.32
C GLY A 67 4.99 -3.35 -5.62
N ILE A 68 5.68 -3.00 -4.53
CA ILE A 68 6.99 -2.35 -4.58
C ILE A 68 8.05 -3.37 -4.18
N ARG A 69 9.07 -3.52 -5.02
CA ARG A 69 10.21 -4.41 -4.76
C ARG A 69 11.46 -3.60 -4.39
N PHE A 70 11.97 -3.82 -3.18
CA PHE A 70 13.23 -3.24 -2.74
C PHE A 70 14.39 -4.13 -3.18
N THR A 71 15.21 -3.63 -4.10
CA THR A 71 16.33 -4.43 -4.63
C THR A 71 17.62 -4.38 -3.82
N HIS A 72 17.63 -3.54 -2.80
CA HIS A 72 18.77 -3.33 -1.90
C HIS A 72 18.27 -3.34 -0.46
N ALA A 73 17.59 -4.44 -0.08
CA ALA A 73 17.12 -4.68 1.29
C ALA A 73 18.11 -5.58 2.02
N TYR A 74 18.70 -5.08 3.10
CA TYR A 74 19.71 -5.79 3.88
C TYR A 74 19.13 -6.26 5.21
N ALA A 75 19.48 -7.47 5.63
CA ALA A 75 19.20 -7.93 6.99
C ALA A 75 20.05 -7.15 8.00
N ASN A 76 19.49 -6.91 9.18
CA ASN A 76 20.18 -6.21 10.27
C ASN A 76 21.41 -6.99 10.78
N ALA A 77 21.42 -8.31 10.59
CA ALA A 77 22.53 -9.19 10.95
C ALA A 77 22.53 -10.45 10.06
N PRO A 78 23.70 -11.07 9.81
CA PRO A 78 23.82 -12.28 9.00
C PRO A 78 23.48 -13.56 9.79
N ASN A 79 22.54 -13.48 10.74
CA ASN A 79 22.08 -14.61 11.55
C ASN A 79 20.65 -14.41 12.05
N CYS A 80 19.91 -15.52 12.17
CA CYS A 80 18.46 -15.50 12.32
C CYS A 80 18.01 -14.83 13.63
N ALA A 81 18.65 -15.14 14.76
CA ALA A 81 18.23 -14.64 16.07
C ALA A 81 18.31 -13.09 16.21
N PRO A 82 19.46 -12.43 15.95
CA PRO A 82 19.51 -10.97 16.03
C PRO A 82 18.81 -10.27 14.88
N SER A 83 18.72 -10.87 13.68
CA SER A 83 17.89 -10.32 12.60
C SER A 83 16.42 -10.25 13.02
N ARG A 84 15.89 -11.33 13.61
CA ARG A 84 14.55 -11.38 14.20
C ARG A 84 14.38 -10.40 15.37
N ALA A 85 15.36 -10.33 16.27
CA ALA A 85 15.31 -9.43 17.40
C ALA A 85 15.16 -7.96 16.94
N ALA A 86 16.03 -7.52 16.02
CA ALA A 86 15.99 -6.17 15.48
C ALA A 86 14.69 -5.86 14.71
N LEU A 87 14.11 -6.83 13.99
CA LEU A 87 12.81 -6.65 13.34
C LEU A 87 11.67 -6.41 14.35
N LEU A 88 11.68 -7.12 15.47
CA LEU A 88 10.61 -7.05 16.48
C LEU A 88 10.74 -5.83 17.39
N THR A 89 11.96 -5.35 17.64
CA THR A 89 12.21 -4.24 18.57
C THR A 89 12.39 -2.90 17.88
N GLY A 90 12.64 -2.89 16.57
CA GLY A 90 13.26 -1.74 15.89
C GLY A 90 14.73 -1.57 16.29
#